data_AF-A0A535GMG0-F1
#
_entry.id   AF-A0A535GMG0-F1
#
_cell.length_a   1.000
_cell.length_b   1.000
_cell.length_c   1.000
_cell.angle_alpha   90.00
_cell.angle_beta   90.00
_cell.angle_gamma   90.00
#
_symmetry.space_group_name_H-M   'P 1'
#
loop_
_entity.id
_entity.type
_entity.pdbx_description
1 polymer ?
#
loop_
_entity_poly.entity_id
_entity_poly.type
_entity_poly.pdbx_seq_one_letter_code
_entity_poly.pdbx_strand_id
1 'polypeptide(L)'
;METRLLAYEHAVTVSEIAAWANNLIGKEVPGDPGFTVVRVIQFQTISNQGNQGNQGNQGNQGGQGGYDAMILVEVTEKHSDTQVALKEADIEVIEELTSSIDETTQN
;
A
#
# COMPACT_ATOMS: atom_id res chain seq x y z
N MET A 1 15.32 -4.91 6.96
CA MET A 1 14.44 -4.41 5.88
C MET A 1 14.94 -4.99 4.56
N GLU A 2 14.03 -5.47 3.73
CA GLU A 2 14.31 -6.15 2.47
C GLU A 2 13.46 -5.53 1.35
N THR A 3 13.86 -5.68 0.09
CA THR A 3 13.06 -5.28 -1.08
C THR A 3 12.49 -6.49 -1.79
N ARG A 4 11.21 -6.43 -2.18
CA ARG A 4 10.53 -7.49 -2.92
C ARG A 4 9.86 -6.97 -4.17
N LEU A 5 9.85 -7.82 -5.20
CA LEU A 5 9.20 -7.53 -6.47
C LEU A 5 7.85 -8.23 -6.52
N LEU A 6 6.78 -7.47 -6.78
CA LEU A 6 5.42 -7.97 -6.92
C LEU A 6 4.94 -7.73 -8.35
N ALA A 7 4.21 -8.69 -8.91
CA ALA A 7 3.55 -8.55 -10.19
C ALA A 7 2.07 -8.17 -10.01
N TYR A 8 1.58 -7.26 -10.84
CA TYR A 8 0.17 -6.97 -11.00
C TYR A 8 -0.17 -7.08 -12.48
N GLU A 9 -0.99 -8.07 -12.83
CA GLU A 9 -1.32 -8.37 -14.21
C GLU A 9 -2.70 -7.82 -14.58
N HIS A 10 -2.91 -7.56 -15.87
CA HIS A 10 -4.22 -7.21 -16.42
C HIS A 10 -4.84 -5.91 -15.88
N ALA A 11 -4.05 -4.94 -15.46
CA ALA A 11 -4.58 -3.62 -15.08
C ALA A 11 -5.23 -2.94 -16.28
N VAL A 12 -6.39 -2.34 -16.07
CA VAL A 12 -7.06 -1.55 -17.12
C VAL A 12 -6.39 -0.18 -17.27
N THR A 13 -5.86 0.36 -16.17
CA THR A 13 -5.22 1.68 -16.15
C THR A 13 -4.02 1.73 -15.21
N VAL A 14 -3.12 2.69 -15.44
CA VAL A 14 -2.02 2.97 -14.50
C VAL A 14 -2.54 3.43 -13.13
N SER A 15 -3.69 4.12 -13.08
CA SER A 15 -4.31 4.54 -11.81
C SER A 15 -4.73 3.36 -10.94
N GLU A 16 -5.19 2.27 -11.57
CA GLU A 16 -5.52 1.03 -10.87
C GLU A 16 -4.29 0.40 -10.22
N ILE A 17 -3.16 0.35 -10.96
CA ILE A 17 -1.88 -0.15 -10.44
C ILE A 17 -1.42 0.67 -9.23
N ALA A 18 -1.52 2.01 -9.32
CA ALA A 18 -1.15 2.89 -8.22
C ALA A 18 -2.06 2.69 -6.99
N ALA A 19 -3.37 2.55 -7.20
CA ALA A 19 -4.32 2.27 -6.13
C ALA A 19 -4.03 0.94 -5.46
N TRP A 20 -3.73 -0.10 -6.23
CA TRP A 20 -3.32 -1.40 -5.71
C TRP A 20 -2.03 -1.30 -4.88
N ALA A 21 -0.99 -0.66 -5.42
CA ALA A 21 0.29 -0.50 -4.74
C ALA A 21 0.16 0.25 -3.39
N ASN A 22 -0.63 1.32 -3.37
CA ASN A 22 -0.92 2.07 -2.14
C ASN A 22 -1.66 1.22 -1.11
N ASN A 23 -2.56 0.35 -1.56
CA ASN A 23 -3.34 -0.52 -0.69
C ASN A 23 -2.51 -1.64 -0.06
N LEU A 24 -1.30 -1.91 -0.56
CA LEU A 24 -0.37 -2.87 0.04
C LEU A 24 0.31 -2.34 1.30
N ILE A 25 0.50 -1.02 1.42
CA ILE A 25 1.26 -0.43 2.52
C ILE A 25 0.59 -0.75 3.86
N GLY A 26 1.37 -1.29 4.79
CA GLY A 26 0.91 -1.75 6.11
C GLY A 26 0.23 -3.12 6.10
N LYS A 27 0.14 -3.80 4.95
CA LYS A 27 -0.45 -5.14 4.83
C LYS A 27 0.60 -6.21 4.58
N GLU A 28 0.19 -7.46 4.80
CA GLU A 28 1.00 -8.62 4.50
C GLU A 28 1.34 -8.69 3.02
N VAL A 29 2.57 -9.11 2.72
CA VAL A 29 3.04 -9.30 1.36
C VAL A 29 2.25 -10.45 0.72
N PRO A 30 1.63 -10.25 -0.46
CA PRO A 30 0.93 -11.34 -1.16
C PRO A 30 1.86 -12.54 -1.40
N GLY A 31 1.47 -13.71 -0.91
CA GLY A 31 2.26 -14.94 -1.03
C GLY A 31 3.34 -15.14 0.04
N ASP A 32 3.57 -14.16 0.92
CA ASP A 32 4.48 -14.32 2.06
C ASP A 32 3.95 -13.62 3.33
N PRO A 33 3.17 -14.34 4.16
CA PRO A 33 2.52 -13.78 5.35
C PRO A 33 3.51 -13.43 6.48
N GLY A 34 4.80 -13.76 6.35
CA GLY A 34 5.83 -13.39 7.33
C GLY A 34 6.29 -11.93 7.22
N PHE A 35 5.85 -11.20 6.20
CA PHE A 35 6.35 -9.87 5.88
C PHE A 35 5.22 -8.87 5.70
N THR A 36 5.46 -7.63 6.09
CA THR A 36 4.57 -6.49 5.90
C THR A 36 5.21 -5.46 4.98
N VAL A 37 4.44 -4.91 4.05
CA VAL A 37 4.91 -3.85 3.15
C VAL A 37 5.01 -2.53 3.90
N VAL A 38 6.18 -1.90 3.85
CA VAL A 38 6.46 -0.62 4.53
C VAL A 38 6.22 0.56 3.58
N ARG A 39 6.67 0.44 2.32
CA ARG A 39 6.47 1.46 1.29
C ARG A 39 6.66 0.89 -0.12
N VAL A 40 6.12 1.60 -1.10
CA VAL A 40 6.39 1.38 -2.52
C VAL A 40 7.64 2.18 -2.91
N ILE A 41 8.64 1.53 -3.50
CA ILE A 41 9.87 2.18 -3.96
C ILE A 41 9.70 2.65 -5.40
N GLN A 42 9.22 1.75 -6.25
CA GLN A 42 9.08 1.99 -7.69
C GLN A 42 8.04 1.04 -8.27
N PHE A 43 7.37 1.44 -9.34
CA PHE A 43 6.67 0.51 -10.22
C PHE A 43 7.03 0.78 -11.68
N GLN A 44 6.98 -0.28 -12.48
CA GLN A 44 7.27 -0.24 -13.91
C GLN A 44 6.10 -0.90 -14.63
N THR A 45 5.50 -0.19 -15.59
CA THR A 45 4.34 -0.68 -16.35
C THR A 45 4.76 -1.16 -17.73
N ILE A 46 4.20 -2.28 -18.15
CA ILE A 46 4.35 -2.87 -19.48
C ILE A 46 2.97 -2.75 -20.14
N SER A 47 2.87 -1.94 -21.20
CA SER A 47 1.62 -1.80 -21.94
C SER A 47 1.38 -3.02 -22.81
N ASN A 48 0.25 -3.69 -22.63
CA ASN A 48 -0.18 -4.84 -23.43
C ASN A 48 -0.89 -4.40 -24.72
N GLN A 49 -0.60 -3.19 -25.22
CA GLN A 49 -1.03 -2.76 -26.54
C GLN A 49 -0.34 -3.63 -27.57
N GLY A 50 -1.09 -4.63 -28.05
CA GLY A 50 -0.67 -5.50 -29.12
C GLY A 50 -0.16 -4.69 -30.30
N ASN A 51 1.00 -5.10 -30.78
CA ASN A 51 1.61 -4.75 -32.05
C ASN A 51 0.60 -4.97 -33.21
N GLN A 52 -0.33 -4.05 -33.44
CA GLN A 52 -1.21 -4.04 -34.62
C GLN A 52 -0.43 -3.47 -35.80
N GLY A 53 0.48 -4.28 -36.33
CA GLY A 53 1.03 -4.10 -37.66
C GLY A 53 -0.04 -4.31 -38.72
N ASN A 54 -0.61 -3.21 -39.18
CA ASN A 54 -1.10 -2.94 -40.54
C ASN A 54 -1.97 -4.01 -41.23
N GLN A 55 -3.30 -3.89 -41.15
CA GLN A 55 -4.19 -4.21 -42.28
C GLN A 55 -5.61 -3.66 -42.06
N GLY A 56 -5.97 -2.66 -42.85
CA GLY A 56 -7.24 -2.63 -43.57
C GLY A 56 -8.55 -2.41 -42.79
N ASN A 57 -9.12 -1.24 -43.05
CA ASN A 57 -10.54 -0.96 -43.14
C ASN A 57 -11.31 -0.59 -41.86
N GLN A 58 -12.16 0.42 -42.05
CA GLN A 58 -12.85 1.21 -41.03
C GLN A 58 -13.90 0.38 -40.28
N GLY A 59 -13.88 0.50 -38.95
CA GLY A 59 -14.97 0.07 -38.07
C GLY A 59 -14.44 -0.62 -36.81
N ASN A 60 -14.81 -0.07 -35.65
CA ASN A 60 -14.58 -0.60 -34.28
C ASN A 60 -13.21 -0.29 -33.63
N GLN A 61 -13.16 0.80 -32.85
CA GLN A 61 -12.12 1.02 -31.85
C GLN A 61 -12.35 0.05 -30.69
N GLY A 62 -11.64 -1.08 -30.67
CA GLY A 62 -11.85 -2.15 -29.69
C GLY A 62 -10.56 -2.87 -29.34
N GLY A 63 -9.57 -2.13 -28.84
CA GLY A 63 -8.38 -2.71 -28.22
C GLY A 63 -8.09 -2.00 -26.92
N GLN A 64 -8.83 -2.33 -25.86
CA GLN A 64 -8.46 -1.94 -24.50
C GLN A 64 -7.16 -2.69 -24.15
N GLY A 65 -6.02 -2.16 -24.58
CA GLY A 65 -4.72 -2.66 -24.14
C GLY A 65 -4.61 -2.38 -22.64
N GLY A 66 -4.57 -3.44 -21.83
CA GLY A 66 -4.28 -3.34 -20.41
C GLY A 66 -2.79 -3.10 -20.15
N TYR A 67 -2.41 -3.12 -18.88
CA TYR A 67 -1.04 -3.01 -18.42
C TYR A 67 -0.73 -4.16 -17.49
N ASP A 68 0.46 -4.73 -17.62
CA ASP A 68 1.08 -5.47 -16.53
C ASP A 68 2.05 -4.55 -15.80
N ALA A 69 2.29 -4.80 -14.53
CA ALA A 69 3.18 -3.98 -13.72
C ALA A 69 4.05 -4.83 -12.81
N MET A 70 5.31 -4.40 -12.67
CA MET A 70 6.22 -4.87 -11.65
C MET A 70 6.41 -3.78 -10.62
N ILE A 71 6.18 -4.10 -9.34
CA ILE A 71 6.23 -3.15 -8.22
C ILE A 71 7.31 -3.60 -7.25
N LEU A 72 8.31 -2.75 -7.06
CA LEU A 72 9.34 -2.93 -6.05
C LEU A 72 8.86 -2.30 -4.75
N VAL A 73 8.71 -3.13 -3.72
CA VAL A 73 8.26 -2.71 -2.39
C VAL A 73 9.35 -2.98 -1.36
N GLU A 74 9.44 -2.11 -0.36
CA GLU A 74 10.21 -2.38 0.85
C GLU A 74 9.33 -3.13 1.85
N VAL A 75 9.88 -4.17 2.44
CA VAL A 75 9.19 -5.03 3.40
C VAL A 75 9.99 -5.15 4.70
N THR A 76 9.26 -5.43 5.76
CA THR A 76 9.82 -5.80 7.05
C THR A 76 9.23 -7.13 7.49
N GLU A 77 10.00 -7.93 8.21
CA GLU A 77 9.45 -9.08 8.91
C GLU A 77 8.34 -8.60 9.85
N LYS A 78 7.24 -9.35 9.85
CA LYS A 78 6.21 -9.21 10.86
C LYS A 78 6.84 -9.71 12.15
N HIS A 79 7.43 -8.78 12.90
CA HIS A 79 7.76 -9.06 14.28
C HIS A 79 6.44 -9.48 14.92
N SER A 80 6.44 -10.66 15.53
CA SER A 80 5.44 -11.01 16.54
C SER A 80 5.64 -10.04 17.68
N ASP A 81 5.22 -8.79 17.50
CA ASP A 81 5.00 -7.85 18.57
C ASP A 81 3.90 -8.50 19.37
N THR A 82 4.35 -9.28 20.36
CA THR A 82 3.69 -9.58 21.62
C THR A 82 2.55 -8.60 21.75
N GLN A 83 1.30 -9.09 21.61
CA GLN A 83 0.15 -8.31 22.01
C GLN A 83 0.55 -7.69 23.35
N VAL A 84 0.75 -6.36 23.38
CA VAL A 84 0.84 -5.66 24.64
C VAL A 84 -0.56 -5.85 25.19
N ALA A 85 -0.75 -6.93 25.94
CA ALA A 85 -1.92 -7.16 26.73
C ALA A 85 -1.85 -6.07 27.79
N LEU A 86 -2.36 -4.89 27.44
CA LEU A 86 -2.69 -3.85 28.40
C LEU A 86 -3.59 -4.56 29.40
N LYS A 87 -3.04 -4.87 30.57
CA LYS A 87 -3.83 -5.39 31.68
C LYS A 87 -4.69 -4.23 32.15
N GLU A 88 -5.89 -4.49 32.64
CA GLU A 88 -6.80 -3.45 33.14
C GLU A 88 -6.13 -2.49 34.16
N ALA A 89 -5.02 -2.90 34.79
CA ALA A 89 -4.20 -2.08 35.67
C ALA A 89 -3.42 -0.92 34.98
N ASP A 90 -3.20 -0.97 33.66
CA ASP A 90 -2.48 0.09 32.93
C ASP A 90 -3.41 1.22 32.42
N ILE A 91 -4.73 1.12 32.67
CA ILE A 91 -5.75 2.07 32.20
C ILE A 91 -5.95 3.26 33.18
N GLU A 92 -5.32 3.26 34.34
CA GLU A 92 -5.61 4.24 35.42
C GLU A 92 -4.75 5.52 35.44
N VAL A 93 -4.04 5.90 34.37
CA VAL A 93 -3.24 7.16 34.38
C VAL A 93 -3.33 7.96 33.08
N ILE A 94 -4.56 8.34 32.69
CA ILE A 94 -4.78 9.48 31.78
C ILE A 94 -5.91 10.37 32.32
N GLU A 95 -5.84 10.75 33.60
CA GLU A 95 -6.64 11.86 34.15
C GLU A 95 -5.78 12.78 35.05
N GLU A 96 -4.51 13.03 34.70
CA GLU A 96 -3.70 14.03 35.41
C GLU A 96 -2.88 14.93 34.47
N LEU A 97 -3.39 15.20 33.26
CA LEU A 97 -2.80 16.21 32.35
C LEU A 97 -3.73 17.39 32.04
N THR A 98 -4.96 17.40 32.54
CA THR A 98 -5.90 18.54 32.36
C THR A 98 -6.10 19.39 33.61
N SER A 99 -5.59 18.97 34.77
CA SER A 99 -5.76 19.71 36.04
C SER A 99 -4.80 20.90 36.23
N SER A 100 -3.91 21.17 35.27
CA SER A 100 -2.99 22.32 35.31
C SER A 100 -3.45 23.52 34.47
N ILE A 101 -4.67 23.47 33.93
CA ILE A 101 -5.30 24.61 33.23
C ILE A 101 -6.35 25.28 34.15
N ASP A 102 -6.00 25.51 35.40
CA ASP A 102 -6.75 26.41 36.29
C ASP A 102 -5.75 27.12 37.21
N GLU A 103 -5.23 28.26 36.73
CA GLU A 103 -4.88 29.47 37.49
C GLU A 103 -3.82 30.28 36.73
N THR A 104 -4.25 31.28 35.98
CA THR A 104 -3.77 32.67 36.16
C THR A 104 -4.53 33.62 35.23
N THR A 105 -5.65 34.17 35.72
CA THR A 105 -6.08 35.51 35.32
C THR A 105 -6.26 36.32 36.60
N GLN A 106 -5.13 36.78 37.13
CA GLN A 106 -5.10 37.98 37.97
C GLN A 106 -4.88 39.17 37.04
N ASN A 107 -5.92 39.98 36.85
CA ASN A 107 -5.90 41.45 36.94
C ASN A 107 -7.31 42.01 36.75
#